data_AF-A0A6J4TT05-F1
#
_entry.id   AF-A0A6J4TT05-F1
#
_cell.length_a   1.000
_cell.length_b   1.000
_cell.length_c   1.000
_cell.angle_alpha   90.00
_cell.angle_beta   90.00
_cell.angle_gamma   90.00
#
_symmetry.space_group_name_H-M   'P 1'
#
loop_
_entity.id
_entity.type
_entity.pdbx_description
1 polymer ?
#
loop_
_entity_poly.entity_id
_entity_poly.type
_entity_poly.pdbx_seq_one_letter_code
_entity_poly.pdbx_strand_id
1 'polypeptide(L)'
;MNHAIIDASLLVAAFITAVLITRFSKKRKTGAISSFFLLFSPLIIFVNMFAHTIAVSIVNYKRYVAGTFQYNFSFYSLLLFGIVFMMVSGINISCAYKRIKGDMSQKSGILWLNGGTAILFLPLMPINPIALLPVIASVISSATLLLMKSFTATLIYDRNDKAFLGRRSEVSV
;
A
#
# COMPACT_ATOMS: atom_id res chain seq x y z
N MET A 1 -9.90 27.25 -0.35
CA MET A 1 -10.30 26.53 0.88
C MET A 1 -10.76 25.08 0.68
N ASN A 2 -10.95 24.56 -0.55
CA ASN A 2 -11.49 23.20 -0.75
C ASN A 2 -10.43 22.08 -0.87
N HIS A 3 -9.15 22.41 -1.13
CA HIS A 3 -8.10 21.39 -1.33
C HIS A 3 -7.81 20.57 -0.07
N ALA A 4 -7.70 21.22 1.09
CA ALA A 4 -7.44 20.53 2.36
C ALA A 4 -8.55 19.53 2.75
N ILE A 5 -9.81 19.84 2.42
CA ILE A 5 -10.96 18.95 2.70
C ILE A 5 -10.90 17.71 1.79
N ILE A 6 -10.55 17.90 0.52
CA ILE A 6 -10.39 16.79 -0.43
C ILE A 6 -9.25 15.88 0.04
N ASP A 7 -8.08 16.43 0.37
CA ASP A 7 -6.94 15.66 0.85
C ASP A 7 -7.25 14.90 2.15
N ALA A 8 -7.96 15.54 3.09
CA ALA A 8 -8.41 14.90 4.32
C ALA A 8 -9.42 13.77 4.03
N SER A 9 -10.36 13.97 3.11
CA SER A 9 -11.33 12.94 2.73
C SER A 9 -10.67 11.72 2.07
N LEU A 10 -9.65 11.94 1.23
CA LEU A 10 -8.89 10.86 0.60
C LEU A 10 -8.08 10.07 1.64
N LEU A 11 -7.49 10.77 2.62
CA LEU A 11 -6.79 10.15 3.73
C LEU A 11 -7.73 9.32 4.61
N VAL A 12 -8.91 9.85 4.94
CA VAL A 12 -9.95 9.14 5.70
C VAL A 12 -10.46 7.93 4.92
N ALA A 13 -10.68 8.07 3.60
CA ALA A 13 -11.07 6.95 2.75
C ALA A 13 -10.00 5.85 2.75
N ALA A 14 -8.73 6.19 2.51
CA ALA A 14 -7.63 5.22 2.55
C ALA A 14 -7.51 4.54 3.92
N PHE A 15 -7.72 5.29 5.01
CA PHE A 15 -7.74 4.77 6.38
C PHE A 15 -8.87 3.76 6.58
N ILE A 16 -10.10 4.14 6.26
CA ILE A 16 -11.29 3.28 6.39
C ILE A 16 -11.10 2.02 5.54
N THR A 17 -10.67 2.14 4.29
CA THR A 17 -10.45 0.99 3.41
C THR A 17 -9.37 0.06 3.96
N ALA A 18 -8.27 0.60 4.48
CA ALA A 18 -7.23 -0.21 5.12
C ALA A 18 -7.76 -0.93 6.37
N VAL A 19 -8.57 -0.26 7.20
CA VAL A 19 -9.23 -0.88 8.37
C VAL A 19 -10.19 -1.99 7.94
N LEU A 20 -11.02 -1.77 6.92
CA LEU A 20 -11.97 -2.75 6.42
C LEU A 20 -11.25 -3.99 5.86
N ILE A 21 -10.26 -3.81 4.98
CA ILE A 21 -9.49 -4.93 4.41
C ILE A 21 -8.77 -5.69 5.52
N THR A 22 -8.22 -4.97 6.49
CA THR A 22 -7.59 -5.58 7.67
C THR A 22 -8.63 -6.38 8.44
N ARG A 23 -9.77 -5.82 8.83
CA ARG A 23 -10.82 -6.50 9.62
C ARG A 23 -11.45 -7.70 8.91
N PHE A 24 -11.75 -7.58 7.62
CA PHE A 24 -12.42 -8.65 6.85
C PHE A 24 -11.48 -9.76 6.37
N SER A 25 -10.15 -9.58 6.51
CA SER A 25 -9.20 -10.67 6.27
C SER A 25 -9.30 -11.72 7.38
N LYS A 26 -10.12 -12.76 7.18
CA LYS A 26 -10.31 -13.86 8.15
C LYS A 26 -9.08 -14.79 8.30
N LYS A 27 -8.13 -14.76 7.35
CA LYS A 27 -6.94 -15.64 7.30
C LYS A 27 -5.63 -14.88 7.58
N ARG A 28 -5.58 -14.09 8.66
CA ARG A 28 -4.40 -13.30 9.05
C ARG A 28 -3.42 -14.17 9.84
N LYS A 29 -2.18 -14.30 9.37
CA LYS A 29 -1.06 -14.90 10.14
C LYS A 29 -0.18 -13.85 10.81
N THR A 30 -0.41 -12.58 10.51
CA THR A 30 0.31 -11.43 11.06
C THR A 30 -0.62 -10.56 11.90
N GLY A 31 -0.06 -9.86 12.90
CA GLY A 31 -0.81 -8.99 13.80
C GLY A 31 -1.65 -7.94 13.05
N ALA A 32 -2.78 -7.56 13.65
CA ALA A 32 -3.75 -6.64 13.02
C ALA A 32 -3.13 -5.27 12.71
N ILE A 33 -2.27 -4.76 13.60
CA ILE A 33 -1.61 -3.46 13.47
C ILE A 33 -0.59 -3.48 12.32
N SER A 34 0.28 -4.50 12.26
CA SER A 34 1.26 -4.61 11.17
C SER A 34 0.59 -4.82 9.81
N SER A 35 -0.51 -5.58 9.78
CA SER A 35 -1.30 -5.78 8.56
C SER A 35 -1.94 -4.48 8.08
N PHE A 36 -2.40 -3.64 9.02
CA PHE A 36 -2.93 -2.31 8.70
C PHE A 36 -1.85 -1.42 8.07
N PHE A 37 -0.68 -1.27 8.69
CA PHE A 37 0.38 -0.40 8.15
C PHE A 37 0.92 -0.88 6.79
N LEU A 38 1.03 -2.20 6.59
CA LEU A 38 1.45 -2.77 5.30
C LEU A 38 0.46 -2.47 4.17
N LEU A 39 -0.84 -2.42 4.46
CA LEU A 39 -1.88 -2.13 3.47
C LEU A 39 -2.13 -0.64 3.30
N PHE A 40 -2.08 0.13 4.39
CA PHE A 40 -2.38 1.55 4.42
C PHE A 40 -1.45 2.33 3.48
N SER A 41 -0.17 1.99 3.47
CA SER A 41 0.82 2.68 2.64
C SER A 41 0.55 2.63 1.14
N PRO A 42 0.37 1.45 0.52
CA PRO A 42 0.06 1.41 -0.90
C PRO A 42 -1.40 1.85 -1.19
N LEU A 43 -2.32 1.75 -0.22
CA LEU A 43 -3.69 2.27 -0.38
C LEU A 43 -3.75 3.79 -0.49
N ILE A 44 -3.02 4.51 0.36
CA ILE A 44 -3.04 5.98 0.32
C ILE A 44 -2.47 6.51 -0.99
N ILE A 45 -1.41 5.87 -1.51
CA ILE A 45 -0.83 6.22 -2.82
C ILE A 45 -1.84 5.92 -3.92
N PHE A 46 -2.48 4.75 -3.89
CA PHE A 46 -3.48 4.36 -4.88
C PHE A 46 -4.64 5.36 -4.94
N VAL A 47 -5.25 5.67 -3.81
CA VAL A 47 -6.41 6.59 -3.73
C VAL A 47 -6.02 8.00 -4.17
N ASN A 48 -4.85 8.49 -3.76
CA ASN A 48 -4.38 9.81 -4.18
C ASN A 48 -4.11 9.89 -5.69
N MET A 49 -3.47 8.86 -6.26
CA MET A 49 -3.18 8.84 -7.70
C MET A 49 -4.44 8.62 -8.54
N PHE A 50 -5.43 7.90 -8.00
CA PHE A 50 -6.76 7.80 -8.61
C PHE A 50 -7.47 9.16 -8.63
N ALA A 51 -7.52 9.87 -7.50
CA ALA A 51 -8.09 11.20 -7.43
C ALA A 51 -7.34 12.20 -8.34
N HIS A 52 -6.01 12.13 -8.38
CA HIS A 52 -5.19 12.92 -9.31
C HIS A 52 -5.58 12.66 -10.77
N THR A 53 -5.71 11.40 -11.17
CA THR A 53 -6.08 11.02 -12.55
C THR A 53 -7.48 11.52 -12.91
N ILE A 54 -8.43 11.45 -11.97
CA ILE A 54 -9.78 12.02 -12.15
C ILE A 54 -9.71 13.54 -12.30
N ALA A 55 -8.97 14.23 -11.42
CA ALA A 55 -8.84 15.68 -11.45
C ALA A 55 -8.22 16.18 -12.77
N VAL A 56 -7.14 15.52 -13.22
CA VAL A 56 -6.51 15.80 -14.52
C VAL A 56 -7.51 15.57 -15.66
N SER A 57 -8.29 14.49 -15.60
CA SER A 57 -9.29 14.18 -16.63
C SER A 57 -10.42 15.23 -16.66
N ILE A 58 -10.95 15.64 -15.51
CA ILE A 58 -12.02 16.66 -15.41
C ILE A 58 -11.54 18.01 -15.93
N VAL A 59 -10.35 18.45 -15.53
CA VAL A 59 -9.79 19.75 -15.97
C VAL A 59 -9.60 19.76 -17.48
N ASN A 60 -9.09 18.67 -18.05
CA ASN A 60 -8.87 18.58 -19.49
C ASN A 60 -10.17 18.38 -20.27
N TYR A 61 -11.17 17.70 -19.71
CA TYR A 61 -12.51 17.64 -20.29
C TYR A 61 -13.16 19.03 -20.37
N LYS A 62 -13.03 19.85 -19.32
CA LYS A 62 -13.50 21.24 -19.36
C LYS A 62 -12.79 22.07 -20.44
N ARG A 63 -11.47 21.89 -20.60
CA ARG A 63 -10.71 22.53 -21.69
C ARG A 63 -11.16 22.06 -23.06
N TYR A 64 -11.53 20.78 -23.19
CA TYR A 64 -12.05 20.20 -24.42
C TYR A 64 -13.38 20.83 -24.81
N VAL A 65 -14.31 20.93 -23.87
CA VAL A 65 -15.61 21.61 -24.08
C VAL A 65 -15.42 23.10 -24.43
N ALA A 66 -14.41 23.75 -23.84
CA ALA A 66 -14.08 25.15 -24.13
C ALA A 66 -13.27 25.35 -25.43
N GLY A 67 -12.96 24.30 -26.19
CA GLY A 67 -12.15 24.38 -27.42
C GLY A 67 -10.67 24.79 -27.20
N THR A 68 -10.21 24.80 -25.94
CA THR A 68 -8.85 25.19 -25.54
C THR A 68 -7.95 23.99 -25.23
N PHE A 69 -8.46 22.78 -25.44
CA PHE A 69 -7.69 21.57 -25.20
C PHE A 69 -6.59 21.41 -26.23
N GLN A 70 -5.37 21.23 -25.73
CA GLN A 70 -4.22 20.86 -26.53
C GLN A 70 -3.67 19.55 -25.99
N TYR A 71 -3.61 18.53 -26.86
CA TYR A 71 -2.93 17.29 -26.54
C TYR A 71 -1.42 17.55 -26.55
N ASN A 72 -0.86 17.80 -25.37
CA ASN A 72 0.55 18.08 -25.19
C ASN A 72 1.24 16.96 -24.40
N PHE A 73 2.57 16.92 -24.49
CA PHE A 73 3.38 15.97 -23.73
C PHE A 73 3.11 16.08 -22.23
N SER A 74 2.86 17.29 -21.71
CA SER A 74 2.54 17.52 -20.29
C SER A 74 1.28 16.78 -19.83
N PHE A 75 0.19 16.81 -20.61
CA PHE A 75 -1.03 16.08 -20.34
C PHE A 75 -0.78 14.57 -20.32
N TYR A 76 -0.10 14.06 -21.34
CA TYR A 76 0.26 12.65 -21.42
C TYR A 76 1.11 12.21 -20.22
N SER A 77 2.15 12.97 -19.87
CA SER A 77 3.02 12.67 -18.73
C SER A 77 2.28 12.67 -17.40
N LEU A 78 1.37 13.63 -17.16
CA LEU A 78 0.56 13.68 -15.93
C LEU A 78 -0.37 12.46 -15.80
N LEU A 79 -1.00 12.07 -16.90
CA LEU A 79 -1.93 10.93 -16.91
C LEU A 79 -1.17 9.60 -16.79
N LEU A 80 -0.06 9.46 -17.52
CA LEU A 80 0.82 8.30 -17.43
C LEU A 80 1.40 8.15 -16.03
N PHE A 81 1.84 9.25 -15.41
CA PHE A 81 2.32 9.26 -14.03
C PHE A 81 1.25 8.70 -13.09
N GLY A 82 0.02 9.24 -13.12
CA GLY A 82 -1.08 8.72 -12.30
C GLY A 82 -1.33 7.22 -12.49
N ILE A 83 -1.37 6.75 -13.74
CA ILE A 83 -1.60 5.33 -14.06
C ILE A 83 -0.47 4.43 -13.54
N VAL A 84 0.79 4.81 -13.75
CA VAL A 84 1.96 4.02 -13.33
C VAL A 84 1.97 3.86 -11.82
N PHE A 85 1.74 4.94 -11.06
CA PHE A 85 1.70 4.83 -9.59
C PHE A 85 0.49 4.06 -9.08
N MET A 86 -0.66 4.14 -9.74
CA MET A 86 -1.80 3.28 -9.42
C MET A 86 -1.46 1.79 -9.63
N MET A 87 -0.80 1.43 -10.74
CA MET A 87 -0.40 0.05 -11.00
C MET A 87 0.63 -0.45 -9.97
N VAL A 88 1.70 0.33 -9.72
CA VAL A 88 2.72 0.00 -8.72
C VAL A 88 2.10 -0.20 -7.34
N SER A 89 1.17 0.68 -6.96
CA SER A 89 0.46 0.59 -5.68
C SER A 89 -0.47 -0.63 -5.64
N GLY A 90 -1.18 -0.95 -6.71
CA GLY A 90 -2.03 -2.14 -6.80
C GLY A 90 -1.24 -3.45 -6.69
N ILE A 91 -0.05 -3.51 -7.32
CA ILE A 91 0.88 -4.64 -7.16
C ILE A 91 1.34 -4.73 -5.70
N ASN A 92 1.69 -3.60 -5.08
CA ASN A 92 2.11 -3.57 -3.68
C ASN A 92 0.99 -4.00 -2.72
N ILE A 93 -0.26 -3.57 -2.94
CA ILE A 93 -1.45 -4.06 -2.19
C ILE A 93 -1.55 -5.60 -2.31
N SER A 94 -1.37 -6.14 -3.52
CA SER A 94 -1.44 -7.58 -3.76
C SER A 94 -0.32 -8.35 -3.03
N CYS A 95 0.92 -7.84 -3.06
CA CYS A 95 2.05 -8.40 -2.33
C CYS A 95 1.85 -8.31 -0.81
N ALA A 96 1.40 -7.16 -0.30
CA ALA A 96 1.07 -6.96 1.11
C ALA A 96 -0.02 -7.93 1.57
N TYR A 97 -1.06 -8.13 0.76
CA TYR A 97 -2.14 -9.08 1.07
C TYR A 97 -1.65 -10.54 1.10
N LYS A 98 -0.81 -10.95 0.14
CA LYS A 98 -0.16 -12.28 0.15
C LYS A 98 0.72 -12.46 1.39
N ARG A 99 1.48 -11.43 1.77
CA ARG A 99 2.31 -11.42 2.99
C ARG A 99 1.47 -11.58 4.26
N ILE A 100 0.33 -10.89 4.35
CA ILE A 100 -0.61 -10.99 5.48
C ILE A 100 -1.20 -12.41 5.62
N LYS A 101 -1.39 -13.10 4.50
CA LYS A 101 -1.79 -14.52 4.47
C LYS A 101 -0.65 -15.50 4.81
N GLY A 102 0.58 -15.02 4.90
CA GLY A 102 1.76 -15.79 5.32
C GLY A 102 2.70 -16.22 4.20
N ASP A 103 2.56 -15.69 2.98
CA ASP A 103 3.57 -15.90 1.92
C ASP A 103 4.83 -15.08 2.24
N MET A 104 5.92 -15.79 2.52
CA MET A 104 7.16 -15.16 2.97
C MET A 104 8.01 -14.60 1.81
N SER A 105 7.78 -15.06 0.57
CA SER A 105 8.55 -14.67 -0.61
C SER A 105 8.39 -13.20 -0.99
N GLN A 106 7.26 -12.59 -0.60
CA GLN A 106 6.88 -11.24 -1.02
C GLN A 106 7.64 -10.11 -0.30
N LYS A 107 8.51 -10.43 0.68
CA LYS A 107 9.24 -9.42 1.47
C LYS A 107 10.12 -8.53 0.60
N SER A 108 10.91 -9.14 -0.28
CA SER A 108 11.81 -8.41 -1.18
C SER A 108 11.03 -7.53 -2.15
N GLY A 109 9.92 -8.04 -2.70
CA GLY A 109 9.04 -7.30 -3.61
C GLY A 109 8.44 -6.04 -2.95
N ILE A 110 7.94 -6.15 -1.71
CA ILE A 110 7.38 -4.99 -0.99
C ILE A 110 8.48 -3.94 -0.71
N LEU A 111 9.69 -4.35 -0.33
CA LEU A 111 10.80 -3.43 -0.09
C LEU A 111 11.24 -2.73 -1.38
N TRP A 112 11.33 -3.45 -2.49
CA TRP A 112 11.65 -2.87 -3.80
C TRP A 112 10.58 -1.88 -4.26
N LEU A 113 9.31 -2.21 -4.10
CA LEU A 113 8.20 -1.33 -4.47
C LEU A 113 8.15 -0.08 -3.59
N ASN A 114 8.36 -0.23 -2.27
CA ASN A 114 8.45 0.90 -1.33
C ASN A 114 9.70 1.76 -1.57
N GLY A 115 10.83 1.15 -1.90
CA GLY A 115 12.06 1.87 -2.26
C GLY A 115 11.89 2.65 -3.56
N GLY A 116 11.29 2.03 -4.56
CA GLY A 116 10.95 2.68 -5.83
C GLY A 116 10.01 3.87 -5.63
N THR A 117 8.96 3.73 -4.83
CA THR A 117 8.07 4.86 -4.52
C THR A 117 8.78 5.97 -3.75
N ALA A 118 9.61 5.64 -2.76
CA ALA A 118 10.39 6.64 -2.04
C ALA A 118 11.32 7.43 -2.98
N ILE A 119 12.09 6.74 -3.84
CA ILE A 119 13.02 7.38 -4.79
C ILE A 119 12.27 8.28 -5.78
N LEU A 120 11.10 7.87 -6.24
CA LEU A 120 10.32 8.64 -7.21
C LEU A 120 9.65 9.88 -6.59
N PHE A 121 9.22 9.81 -5.32
CA PHE A 121 8.55 10.92 -4.64
C PHE A 121 9.50 11.85 -3.87
N LEU A 122 10.70 11.40 -3.49
CA LEU A 122 11.70 12.23 -2.81
C LEU A 122 12.04 13.54 -3.54
N PRO A 123 12.34 13.55 -4.86
CA PRO A 123 12.67 14.79 -5.57
C PRO A 123 11.46 15.72 -5.73
N LEU A 124 10.24 15.23 -5.54
CA LEU A 124 9.01 16.02 -5.61
C LEU A 124 8.69 16.75 -4.30
N MET A 125 9.33 16.38 -3.18
CA MET A 125 9.13 16.97 -1.86
C MET A 125 9.30 18.50 -1.81
N PRO A 126 10.36 19.13 -2.37
CA PRO A 126 10.51 20.58 -2.31
C PRO A 126 9.47 21.34 -3.14
N ILE A 127 8.83 20.67 -4.10
CA ILE A 127 7.86 21.28 -5.02
C ILE A 127 6.43 21.10 -4.49
N ASN A 128 6.13 19.94 -3.90
CA ASN A 128 4.82 19.64 -3.38
C ASN A 128 4.93 18.88 -2.03
N PRO A 129 4.60 19.52 -0.90
CA PRO A 129 4.67 18.87 0.41
C PRO A 129 3.71 17.67 0.54
N ILE A 130 2.67 17.57 -0.30
CA ILE A 130 1.77 16.40 -0.33
C ILE A 130 2.51 15.14 -0.83
N ALA A 131 3.59 15.31 -1.62
CA ALA A 131 4.45 14.20 -2.04
C ALA A 131 5.19 13.53 -0.88
N LEU A 132 5.22 14.15 0.31
CA LEU A 132 5.80 13.58 1.52
C LEU A 132 4.98 12.41 2.07
N LEU A 133 3.65 12.39 1.87
CA LEU A 133 2.79 11.31 2.37
C LEU A 133 3.16 9.92 1.82
N PRO A 134 3.33 9.73 0.50
CA PRO A 134 3.86 8.48 -0.07
C PRO A 134 5.21 8.06 0.50
N VAL A 135 6.10 9.02 0.75
CA VAL A 135 7.44 8.76 1.30
C VAL A 135 7.34 8.29 2.75
N ILE A 136 6.61 9.01 3.61
CA ILE A 136 6.39 8.61 5.00
C ILE A 136 5.70 7.24 5.06
N ALA A 137 4.68 7.03 4.24
CA ALA A 137 3.94 5.78 4.19
C ALA A 137 4.83 4.60 3.78
N SER A 138 5.65 4.77 2.75
CA SER A 138 6.60 3.73 2.28
C SER A 138 7.68 3.43 3.32
N VAL A 139 8.18 4.44 4.05
CA VAL A 139 9.11 4.27 5.17
C VAL A 139 8.45 3.51 6.32
N ILE A 140 7.24 3.90 6.74
CA ILE A 140 6.49 3.21 7.80
C ILE A 140 6.18 1.76 7.41
N SER A 141 5.79 1.51 6.15
CA SER A 141 5.53 0.15 5.64
C SER A 141 6.80 -0.70 5.64
N SER A 142 7.93 -0.13 5.21
CA SER A 142 9.23 -0.81 5.20
C SER A 142 9.74 -1.08 6.62
N ALA A 143 9.62 -0.11 7.52
CA ALA A 143 9.94 -0.27 8.94
C ALA A 143 9.06 -1.34 9.58
N THR A 144 7.76 -1.34 9.31
CA THR A 144 6.83 -2.38 9.78
C THR A 144 7.27 -3.76 9.27
N LEU A 145 7.63 -3.88 7.99
CA LEU A 145 8.09 -5.13 7.39
C LEU A 145 9.43 -5.63 7.97
N LEU A 146 10.32 -4.72 8.36
CA LEU A 146 11.61 -5.04 8.98
C LEU A 146 11.47 -5.40 10.46
N LEU A 147 10.62 -4.68 11.19
CA LEU A 147 10.26 -4.94 12.59
C LEU A 147 9.40 -6.19 12.74
N MET A 148 8.70 -6.60 11.68
CA MET A 148 8.12 -7.94 11.55
C MET A 148 9.23 -9.00 11.38
N LYS A 149 10.11 -9.12 12.36
CA LYS A 149 11.05 -10.23 12.50
C LYS A 149 10.46 -11.27 13.45
N SER A 150 10.15 -12.43 12.87
CA SER A 150 10.04 -13.74 13.52
C SER A 150 8.90 -14.04 14.50
N PHE A 151 7.66 -13.62 14.26
CA PHE A 151 6.52 -14.38 14.82
C PHE A 151 6.43 -15.81 14.24
N THR A 152 7.16 -16.07 13.16
CA THR A 152 7.20 -17.35 12.46
C THR A 152 8.20 -18.34 13.06
N ALA A 153 9.30 -17.92 13.70
CA ALA A 153 10.08 -18.87 14.50
C ALA A 153 9.20 -19.42 15.64
N THR A 154 8.45 -18.56 16.31
CA THR A 154 7.55 -18.97 17.41
C THR A 154 6.38 -19.83 16.92
N LEU A 155 5.77 -19.53 15.76
CA LEU A 155 4.66 -20.34 15.21
C LEU A 155 5.11 -21.65 14.55
N ILE A 156 6.31 -21.72 13.96
CA ILE A 156 6.88 -22.99 13.48
C ILE A 156 7.29 -23.85 14.69
N TYR A 157 7.82 -23.24 15.76
CA TYR A 157 8.07 -23.95 17.03
C TYR A 157 6.77 -24.49 17.64
N ASP A 158 5.73 -23.66 17.80
CA ASP A 158 4.43 -24.07 18.38
C ASP A 158 3.72 -25.17 17.55
N ARG A 159 3.87 -25.14 16.21
CA ARG A 159 3.29 -26.17 15.35
C ARG A 159 4.06 -27.50 15.41
N ASN A 160 5.39 -27.46 15.54
CA ASN A 160 6.20 -28.66 15.73
C ASN A 160 6.01 -29.25 17.12
N ASP A 161 5.87 -28.43 18.17
CA ASP A 161 5.61 -28.92 19.53
C ASP A 161 4.25 -29.61 19.65
N LYS A 162 3.20 -29.06 19.02
CA LYS A 162 1.87 -29.72 19.02
C LYS A 162 1.85 -31.01 18.19
N ALA A 163 2.59 -31.08 17.09
CA ALA A 163 2.75 -32.30 16.32
C ALA A 163 3.58 -33.37 17.07
N PHE A 164 4.57 -32.94 17.86
CA PHE A 164 5.40 -33.83 18.67
C PHE A 164 4.65 -34.36 19.91
N LEU A 165 3.87 -33.51 20.57
CA LEU A 165 3.01 -33.90 21.70
C LEU A 165 1.84 -34.81 21.26
N GLY A 166 1.26 -34.56 20.07
CA GLY A 166 0.23 -35.44 19.50
C GLY A 166 0.76 -36.86 19.21
N ARG A 167 1.99 -37.00 18.72
CA ARG A 167 2.60 -38.33 18.49
C ARG A 167 2.99 -39.07 19.76
N ARG A 168 3.31 -38.38 20.86
CA ARG A 168 3.64 -39.05 22.14
C ARG A 168 2.41 -39.67 22.81
N SER A 169 1.22 -39.11 22.57
CA SER A 169 -0.04 -39.63 23.09
C SER A 169 -0.51 -40.93 22.43
N GLU A 170 -0.03 -41.25 21.23
CA GLU A 170 -0.45 -42.44 20.47
C GLU A 170 0.44 -43.67 20.73
N VAL A 171 1.55 -43.52 21.46
CA VAL A 171 2.54 -44.61 21.70
C VAL A 171 2.46 -45.17 23.13
N SER A 172 1.48 -44.72 23.93
CA SER A 172 1.27 -45.17 25.31
C SER A 172 -0.10 -45.83 25.50
N VAL A 173 -0.38 -46.90 24.75
CA VAL A 173 -1.44 -47.89 25.02
C VAL A 173 -0.88 -49.27 24.75
#